data_AF-A0A1Y5TTQ8-F1
#
_entry.id   AF-A0A1Y5TTQ8-F1
#
_cell.length_a   1.000
_cell.length_b   1.000
_cell.length_c   1.000
_cell.angle_alpha   90.00
_cell.angle_beta   90.00
_cell.angle_gamma   90.00
#
_symmetry.space_group_name_H-M   'P 1'
#
loop_
_entity.id
_entity.type
_entity.pdbx_description
1 polymer ?
#
loop_
_entity_poly.entity_id
_entity_poly.type
_entity_poly.pdbx_seq_one_letter_code
_entity_poly.pdbx_strand_id
1 'polypeptide(L)'
;MTSPLRSFASFIGAHVLPFGNPRVVCPPGDPSPITNKKNIVVATPMRSGTHVLIDLLLNNVSDYRRKPLYVDLDGCLQRKNLHKNYLDQICDGGGHIVKTHLPIKVAKDRIQDPRIETLFRNAVVITVKRDTDSILDSLERWNAFEGDAYRQNCNAMIKEFWNFWQDRPHTSIAFRDLFDAQEMEQIISDICEQTGSEMVRPIRGPSDPAKKSKIYFNKAATRLLGKFAPKIDTTIHTLK
;
A
#
# COMPACT_ATOMS: atom_id res chain seq x y z
N MET A 1 11.84 28.54 1.56
CA MET A 1 11.81 28.61 0.08
C MET A 1 11.35 27.27 -0.48
N THR A 2 10.10 27.17 -0.90
CA THR A 2 9.54 25.94 -1.49
C THR A 2 10.00 25.79 -2.93
N SER A 3 10.70 24.70 -3.24
CA SER A 3 11.15 24.36 -4.60
C SER A 3 9.99 24.43 -5.63
N PRO A 4 10.15 25.13 -6.76
CA PRO A 4 9.11 25.34 -7.78
C PRO A 4 8.61 24.03 -8.43
N LEU A 5 9.36 22.93 -8.29
CA LEU A 5 8.94 21.61 -8.80
C LEU A 5 7.80 20.97 -7.99
N ARG A 6 7.59 21.39 -6.72
CA ARG A 6 6.46 20.91 -5.91
C ARG A 6 5.11 21.47 -6.37
N SER A 7 5.06 22.64 -7.04
CA SER A 7 3.78 23.24 -7.48
C SER A 7 3.25 22.61 -8.77
N PHE A 8 4.10 22.34 -9.76
CA PHE A 8 3.65 21.83 -11.06
C PHE A 8 3.21 20.36 -11.02
N ALA A 9 3.96 19.50 -10.34
CA ALA A 9 3.57 18.10 -10.17
C ALA A 9 2.28 17.95 -9.33
N SER A 10 2.11 18.81 -8.33
CA SER A 10 0.87 18.88 -7.54
C SER A 10 -0.30 19.44 -8.37
N PHE A 11 -0.05 20.44 -9.20
CA PHE A 11 -1.04 21.00 -10.13
C PHE A 11 -1.55 19.96 -11.12
N ILE A 12 -0.66 19.22 -11.80
CA ILE A 12 -1.04 18.12 -12.70
C ILE A 12 -1.80 17.03 -11.94
N GLY A 13 -1.33 16.64 -10.76
CA GLY A 13 -1.98 15.62 -9.93
C GLY A 13 -3.37 16.02 -9.40
N ALA A 14 -3.63 17.32 -9.25
CA ALA A 14 -4.91 17.83 -8.75
C ALA A 14 -5.91 18.18 -9.87
N HIS A 15 -5.42 18.67 -11.02
CA HIS A 15 -6.29 19.29 -12.04
C HIS A 15 -6.32 18.55 -13.38
N VAL A 16 -5.27 17.81 -13.74
CA VAL A 16 -5.16 17.14 -15.06
C VAL A 16 -5.36 15.62 -14.92
N LEU A 17 -4.91 15.04 -13.81
CA LEU A 17 -5.05 13.63 -13.46
C LEU A 17 -5.72 13.47 -12.10
N PRO A 18 -7.01 13.83 -11.96
CA PRO A 18 -7.68 13.88 -10.67
C PRO A 18 -7.70 12.52 -9.97
N PHE A 19 -7.60 12.55 -8.65
CA PHE A 19 -7.59 11.37 -7.78
C PHE A 19 -8.88 10.53 -7.82
N GLY A 20 -9.97 11.05 -8.42
CA GLY A 20 -11.26 10.36 -8.56
C GLY A 20 -11.40 9.50 -9.83
N ASN A 21 -10.32 9.21 -10.55
CA ASN A 21 -10.38 8.27 -11.67
C ASN A 21 -10.43 6.83 -11.11
N PRO A 22 -11.42 6.00 -11.48
CA PRO A 22 -11.55 4.62 -10.98
C PRO A 22 -10.39 3.69 -11.40
N ARG A 23 -9.47 4.18 -12.25
CA ARG A 23 -8.21 3.54 -12.65
C ARG A 23 -7.02 3.97 -11.77
N VAL A 24 -7.24 4.84 -10.79
CA VAL A 24 -6.20 5.45 -9.94
C VAL A 24 -6.19 4.80 -8.56
N VAL A 25 -4.98 4.71 -8.03
CA VAL A 25 -4.58 3.73 -7.03
C VAL A 25 -4.77 4.24 -5.60
N CYS A 26 -5.85 4.95 -5.31
CA CYS A 26 -6.24 5.37 -3.96
C CYS A 26 -7.67 5.95 -4.06
N PRO A 27 -8.61 5.65 -3.16
CA PRO A 27 -9.99 6.14 -3.27
C PRO A 27 -10.08 7.67 -3.46
N PRO A 28 -11.03 8.16 -4.28
CA PRO A 28 -12.34 7.54 -4.53
C PRO A 28 -12.47 6.95 -5.95
N GLY A 29 -12.23 5.64 -6.07
CA GLY A 29 -12.86 4.81 -7.09
C GLY A 29 -13.81 3.82 -6.38
N ASP A 30 -14.87 3.38 -7.05
CA ASP A 30 -15.74 2.35 -6.48
C ASP A 30 -14.98 1.02 -6.40
N PRO A 31 -14.79 0.43 -5.21
CA PRO A 31 -14.20 -0.89 -5.07
C PRO A 31 -15.16 -1.89 -5.71
N SER A 32 -14.83 -2.33 -6.93
CA SER A 32 -15.53 -3.42 -7.59
C SER A 32 -14.85 -4.71 -7.15
N PRO A 33 -15.53 -5.58 -6.38
CA PRO A 33 -14.92 -6.81 -5.88
C PRO A 33 -14.46 -7.68 -7.06
N ILE A 34 -13.38 -8.42 -6.83
CA ILE A 34 -13.02 -9.54 -7.69
C ILE A 34 -13.70 -10.75 -7.06
N THR A 35 -14.78 -11.19 -7.69
CA THR A 35 -15.67 -12.23 -7.15
C THR A 35 -14.87 -13.48 -6.78
N ASN A 36 -15.22 -14.09 -5.64
CA ASN A 36 -14.62 -15.32 -5.12
C ASN A 36 -13.11 -15.24 -4.80
N LYS A 37 -12.56 -14.03 -4.57
CA LYS A 37 -11.17 -13.86 -4.12
C LYS A 37 -11.12 -13.33 -2.69
N LYS A 38 -10.11 -13.73 -1.94
CA LYS A 38 -9.80 -13.11 -0.64
C LYS A 38 -9.25 -11.70 -0.86
N ASN A 39 -9.46 -10.83 0.13
CA ASN A 39 -8.71 -9.57 0.19
C ASN A 39 -7.25 -9.87 0.53
N ILE A 40 -6.33 -9.02 0.07
CA ILE A 40 -4.95 -8.96 0.55
C ILE A 40 -4.82 -7.70 1.40
N VAL A 41 -4.54 -7.85 2.69
CA VAL A 41 -4.29 -6.72 3.58
C VAL A 41 -2.79 -6.50 3.69
N VAL A 42 -2.31 -5.38 3.16
CA VAL A 42 -0.93 -4.91 3.32
C VAL A 42 -0.87 -4.03 4.56
N ALA A 43 -0.52 -4.65 5.69
CA ALA A 43 -0.41 -4.01 7.00
C ALA A 43 1.04 -3.71 7.31
N THR A 44 1.42 -2.43 7.43
CA THR A 44 2.84 -2.06 7.57
C THR A 44 3.03 -0.88 8.49
N PRO A 45 4.13 -0.80 9.27
CA PRO A 45 4.55 0.48 9.82
C PRO A 45 4.72 1.51 8.69
N MET A 46 4.47 2.78 8.99
CA MET A 46 4.73 3.82 8.00
C MET A 46 6.18 3.76 7.51
N ARG A 47 6.39 3.89 6.19
CA ARG A 47 7.71 3.89 5.53
C ARG A 47 8.48 2.55 5.55
N SER A 48 7.84 1.43 5.90
CA SER A 48 8.53 0.13 5.92
C SER A 48 8.54 -0.62 4.58
N GLY A 49 7.91 -0.09 3.52
CA GLY A 49 7.86 -0.75 2.20
C GLY A 49 6.46 -1.00 1.64
N THR A 50 5.42 -0.43 2.25
CA THR A 50 4.01 -0.58 1.85
C THR A 50 3.76 -0.50 0.34
N HIS A 51 4.23 0.58 -0.32
CA HIS A 51 3.97 0.79 -1.74
C HIS A 51 4.85 -0.10 -2.64
N VAL A 52 6.02 -0.53 -2.16
CA VAL A 52 6.86 -1.49 -2.89
C VAL A 52 6.11 -2.82 -3.02
N LEU A 53 5.55 -3.31 -1.90
CA LEU A 53 4.75 -4.54 -1.91
C LEU A 53 3.47 -4.37 -2.74
N ILE A 54 2.74 -3.26 -2.58
CA ILE A 54 1.54 -2.98 -3.39
C ILE A 54 1.88 -2.97 -4.89
N ASP A 55 2.94 -2.29 -5.31
CA ASP A 55 3.37 -2.28 -6.71
C ASP A 55 3.73 -3.69 -7.19
N LEU A 56 4.40 -4.49 -6.35
CA LEU A 56 4.71 -5.88 -6.67
C LEU A 56 3.44 -6.68 -6.93
N LEU A 57 2.43 -6.59 -6.07
CA LEU A 57 1.13 -7.25 -6.24
C LEU A 57 0.43 -6.80 -7.52
N LEU A 58 0.31 -5.48 -7.71
CA LEU A 58 -0.37 -4.87 -8.84
C LEU A 58 0.29 -5.19 -10.18
N ASN A 59 1.59 -5.49 -10.21
CA ASN A 59 2.29 -5.84 -11.45
C ASN A 59 2.34 -7.34 -11.73
N ASN A 60 2.29 -8.18 -10.69
CA ASN A 60 2.66 -9.59 -10.76
C ASN A 60 1.54 -10.57 -10.41
N VAL A 61 0.37 -10.10 -9.97
CA VAL A 61 -0.81 -10.94 -9.76
C VAL A 61 -1.90 -10.52 -10.73
N SER A 62 -2.37 -11.47 -11.56
CA SER A 62 -3.15 -11.19 -12.77
C SER A 62 -4.46 -10.44 -12.50
N ASP A 63 -5.16 -10.80 -11.42
CA ASP A 63 -6.41 -10.20 -10.98
C ASP A 63 -6.24 -8.71 -10.67
N TYR A 64 -5.25 -8.39 -9.84
CA TYR A 64 -4.97 -7.02 -9.42
C TYR A 64 -4.30 -6.19 -10.53
N ARG A 65 -3.57 -6.82 -11.45
CA ARG A 65 -3.04 -6.15 -12.64
C ARG A 65 -4.15 -5.71 -13.60
N ARG A 66 -5.20 -6.52 -13.77
CA ARG A 66 -6.35 -6.21 -14.63
C ARG A 66 -7.18 -5.05 -14.08
N LYS A 67 -7.21 -4.89 -12.76
CA LYS A 67 -7.92 -3.81 -12.05
C LYS A 67 -6.99 -3.21 -10.99
N PRO A 68 -6.03 -2.34 -11.37
CA PRO A 68 -5.00 -1.89 -10.45
C PRO A 68 -5.53 -0.84 -9.48
N LEU A 69 -6.10 -1.30 -8.37
CA LEU A 69 -6.70 -0.51 -7.32
C LEU A 69 -6.28 -1.08 -5.97
N TYR A 70 -5.93 -0.19 -5.02
CA TYR A 70 -5.89 -0.52 -3.61
C TYR A 70 -6.75 0.45 -2.81
N VAL A 71 -7.21 -0.02 -1.66
CA VAL A 71 -8.03 0.73 -0.72
C VAL A 71 -7.17 1.21 0.44
N ASP A 72 -7.23 2.50 0.78
CA ASP A 72 -6.53 3.06 1.95
C ASP A 72 -7.43 2.98 3.18
N LEU A 73 -7.33 1.89 3.95
CA LEU A 73 -8.24 1.62 5.08
C LEU A 73 -8.17 2.71 6.15
N ASP A 74 -6.96 3.17 6.51
CA ASP A 74 -6.76 4.23 7.49
C ASP A 74 -7.45 5.53 7.07
N GLY A 75 -7.26 5.91 5.81
CA GLY A 75 -7.91 7.08 5.22
C GLY A 75 -9.42 6.93 5.19
N CYS A 76 -9.92 5.70 4.99
CA CYS A 76 -11.34 5.42 5.10
C CYS A 76 -11.80 5.61 6.54
N LEU A 77 -11.19 4.92 7.50
CA LEU A 77 -11.55 5.03 8.90
C LEU A 77 -11.41 6.43 9.47
N GLN A 78 -10.69 7.37 8.86
CA GLN A 78 -10.62 8.76 9.32
C GLN A 78 -11.76 9.67 8.81
N ARG A 79 -12.39 9.39 7.66
CA ARG A 79 -13.42 10.30 7.12
C ARG A 79 -14.71 10.16 7.92
N LYS A 80 -15.31 11.30 8.33
CA LYS A 80 -16.56 11.32 9.11
C LYS A 80 -17.80 10.93 8.28
N ASN A 81 -17.74 11.08 6.95
CA ASN A 81 -18.89 10.92 6.04
C ASN A 81 -18.70 9.81 4.99
N LEU A 82 -17.92 8.76 5.29
CA LEU A 82 -18.00 7.61 4.40
C LEU A 82 -19.40 7.04 4.43
N HIS A 83 -19.96 6.81 3.24
CA HIS A 83 -21.17 6.01 3.10
C HIS A 83 -20.95 4.72 3.89
N LYS A 84 -21.85 4.40 4.83
CA LYS A 84 -21.78 3.17 5.65
C LYS A 84 -21.44 1.94 4.79
N ASN A 85 -21.97 1.93 3.57
CA ASN A 85 -21.78 0.92 2.54
C ASN A 85 -20.33 0.71 2.08
N TYR A 86 -19.41 1.69 2.22
CA TYR A 86 -18.06 1.55 1.68
C TYR A 86 -17.22 0.55 2.49
N LEU A 87 -17.35 0.58 3.82
CA LEU A 87 -16.67 -0.40 4.66
C LEU A 87 -17.28 -1.79 4.44
N ASP A 88 -18.60 -1.87 4.30
CA ASP A 88 -19.31 -3.12 3.99
C ASP A 88 -18.85 -3.68 2.63
N GLN A 89 -18.66 -2.85 1.60
CA GLN A 89 -18.11 -3.29 0.30
C GLN A 89 -16.71 -3.89 0.39
N ILE A 90 -15.86 -3.43 1.31
CA ILE A 90 -14.51 -3.97 1.50
C ILE A 90 -14.55 -5.23 2.36
N CYS A 91 -15.31 -5.20 3.46
CA CYS A 91 -15.36 -6.26 4.46
C CYS A 91 -16.17 -7.48 3.99
N ASP A 92 -17.29 -7.24 3.31
CA ASP A 92 -18.17 -8.27 2.76
C ASP A 92 -17.78 -8.63 1.31
N GLY A 93 -17.06 -7.73 0.64
CA GLY A 93 -16.48 -7.97 -0.68
C GLY A 93 -15.15 -8.71 -0.63
N GLY A 94 -14.79 -9.27 -1.78
CA GLY A 94 -13.55 -10.01 -1.98
C GLY A 94 -12.65 -9.40 -3.05
N GLY A 95 -11.36 -9.72 -3.00
CA GLY A 95 -10.43 -9.43 -4.08
C GLY A 95 -9.92 -7.99 -4.15
N HIS A 96 -9.84 -7.30 -3.01
CA HIS A 96 -9.18 -5.99 -2.91
C HIS A 96 -7.76 -6.12 -2.35
N ILE A 97 -6.88 -5.19 -2.75
CA ILE A 97 -5.67 -4.88 -1.98
C ILE A 97 -6.04 -3.79 -0.98
N VAL A 98 -5.88 -4.05 0.31
CA VAL A 98 -6.23 -3.12 1.39
C VAL A 98 -4.95 -2.69 2.10
N LYS A 99 -4.63 -1.41 2.04
CA LYS A 99 -3.49 -0.81 2.72
C LYS A 99 -3.89 -0.35 4.12
N THR A 100 -3.07 -0.63 5.13
CA THR A 100 -3.26 -0.09 6.47
C THR A 100 -1.95 0.13 7.24
N HIS A 101 -1.94 1.13 8.13
CA HIS A 101 -0.92 1.34 9.16
C HIS A 101 -1.52 1.25 10.57
N LEU A 102 -2.66 0.59 10.72
CA LEU A 102 -3.31 0.41 12.02
C LEU A 102 -2.33 -0.18 13.04
N PRO A 103 -2.31 0.35 14.28
CA PRO A 103 -3.27 1.30 14.85
C PRO A 103 -2.84 2.79 14.78
N ILE A 104 -1.73 3.12 14.11
CA ILE A 104 -0.96 4.37 14.31
C ILE A 104 -1.78 5.67 14.14
N LYS A 105 -2.66 5.73 13.14
CA LYS A 105 -3.31 6.98 12.71
C LYS A 105 -4.82 7.05 12.95
N VAL A 106 -5.40 6.01 13.54
CA VAL A 106 -6.86 5.85 13.62
C VAL A 106 -7.28 5.86 15.08
N ALA A 107 -8.40 6.54 15.39
CA ALA A 107 -8.93 6.58 16.75
C ALA A 107 -9.39 5.18 17.19
N LYS A 108 -9.12 4.82 18.46
CA LYS A 108 -9.30 3.45 18.99
C LYS A 108 -10.71 2.90 18.82
N ASP A 109 -11.74 3.74 18.98
CA ASP A 109 -13.15 3.39 18.78
C ASP A 109 -13.44 2.88 17.37
N ARG A 110 -12.76 3.43 16.36
CA ARG A 110 -12.92 3.02 14.96
C ARG A 110 -12.17 1.74 14.62
N ILE A 111 -11.09 1.45 15.34
CA ILE A 111 -10.32 0.21 15.18
C ILE A 111 -11.11 -0.99 15.73
N GLN A 112 -11.90 -0.76 16.79
CA GLN A 112 -12.73 -1.77 17.45
C GLN A 112 -14.00 -2.15 16.67
N ASP A 113 -14.21 -1.62 15.46
CA ASP A 113 -15.34 -2.01 14.62
C ASP A 113 -15.23 -3.51 14.26
N PRO A 114 -16.24 -4.35 14.57
CA PRO A 114 -16.18 -5.80 14.36
C PRO A 114 -16.01 -6.21 12.89
N ARG A 115 -16.35 -5.33 11.94
CA ARG A 115 -16.14 -5.55 10.51
C ARG A 115 -14.65 -5.55 10.15
N ILE A 116 -13.83 -4.79 10.88
CA ILE A 116 -12.37 -4.72 10.67
C ILE A 116 -11.71 -6.03 11.09
N GLU A 117 -12.07 -6.56 12.26
CA GLU A 117 -11.58 -7.88 12.68
C GLU A 117 -12.04 -9.00 11.74
N THR A 118 -13.26 -8.90 11.21
CA THR A 118 -13.77 -9.85 10.22
C THR A 118 -12.97 -9.77 8.92
N LEU A 119 -12.64 -8.58 8.44
CA LEU A 119 -11.76 -8.37 7.28
C LEU A 119 -10.41 -9.05 7.50
N PHE A 120 -9.77 -8.84 8.65
CA PHE A 120 -8.44 -9.40 8.93
C PHE A 120 -8.46 -10.93 9.01
N ARG A 121 -9.48 -11.53 9.62
CA ARG A 121 -9.60 -13.00 9.69
C ARG A 121 -9.82 -13.66 8.34
N ASN A 122 -10.51 -12.99 7.42
CA ASN A 122 -10.90 -13.56 6.13
C ASN A 122 -9.91 -13.20 4.99
N ALA A 123 -8.97 -12.30 5.24
CA ALA A 123 -7.99 -11.85 4.27
C ALA A 123 -6.65 -12.61 4.36
N VAL A 124 -5.85 -12.49 3.31
CA VAL A 124 -4.42 -12.75 3.36
C VAL A 124 -3.74 -11.50 3.91
N VAL A 125 -3.29 -11.55 5.16
CA VAL A 125 -2.63 -10.41 5.82
C VAL A 125 -1.12 -10.52 5.65
N ILE A 126 -0.50 -9.46 5.15
CA ILE A 126 0.93 -9.39 4.87
C ILE A 126 1.52 -8.18 5.58
N THR A 127 2.58 -8.41 6.37
CA THR A 127 3.38 -7.36 6.97
C THR A 127 4.78 -7.30 6.37
N VAL A 128 5.42 -6.13 6.47
CA VAL A 128 6.80 -5.93 6.00
C VAL A 128 7.68 -5.52 7.18
N LYS A 129 8.63 -6.39 7.52
CA LYS A 129 9.68 -6.13 8.52
C LYS A 129 10.84 -5.40 7.87
N ARG A 130 11.05 -4.17 8.32
CA ARG A 130 12.22 -3.36 8.01
C ARG A 130 12.89 -2.97 9.31
N ASP A 131 14.21 -2.87 9.28
CA ASP A 131 15.00 -2.36 10.39
C ASP A 131 14.44 -1.01 10.90
N THR A 132 14.32 -0.89 12.22
CA THR A 132 13.66 0.25 12.88
C THR A 132 14.41 1.55 12.58
N ASP A 133 15.73 1.55 12.66
CA ASP A 133 16.53 2.75 12.39
C ASP A 133 16.38 3.17 10.93
N SER A 134 16.35 2.21 10.00
CA SER A 134 16.05 2.47 8.58
C SER A 134 14.65 3.07 8.36
N ILE A 135 13.65 2.68 9.16
CA ILE A 135 12.30 3.30 9.12
C ILE A 135 12.38 4.74 9.65
N LEU A 136 13.02 4.96 10.79
CA LEU A 136 13.16 6.28 11.43
C LEU A 136 13.86 7.27 10.50
N ASP A 137 14.99 6.88 9.90
CA ASP A 137 15.72 7.71 8.94
C ASP A 137 14.87 8.04 7.71
N SER A 138 14.00 7.10 7.27
CA SER A 138 13.07 7.34 6.17
C SER A 138 11.93 8.31 6.55
N LEU A 139 11.49 8.28 7.81
CA LEU A 139 10.46 9.16 8.35
C LEU A 139 10.97 10.59 8.52
N GLU A 140 12.17 10.79 9.05
CA GLU A 140 12.81 12.11 9.19
C GLU A 140 12.94 12.80 7.83
N ARG A 141 13.52 12.09 6.84
CA ARG A 141 13.66 12.61 5.47
C ARG A 141 12.33 12.97 4.81
N TRP A 142 11.27 12.23 5.14
CA TRP A 142 9.94 12.47 4.56
C TRP A 142 9.26 13.70 5.18
N ASN A 143 9.29 13.79 6.50
CA ASN A 143 8.58 14.82 7.24
C ASN A 143 9.36 16.13 7.36
N ALA A 144 10.67 16.13 7.03
CA ALA A 144 11.57 17.27 7.22
C ALA A 144 11.58 17.80 8.67
N PHE A 145 11.33 16.89 9.62
CA PHE A 145 11.45 17.11 11.06
C PHE A 145 12.51 16.14 11.59
N GLU A 146 13.40 16.65 12.43
CA GLU A 146 14.55 15.94 12.98
C GLU A 146 14.59 16.11 14.52
N GLY A 147 15.24 15.19 15.22
CA GLY A 147 15.52 15.27 16.66
C GLY A 147 15.03 14.07 17.49
N ASP A 148 15.62 13.91 18.67
CA ASP A 148 15.43 12.72 19.52
C ASP A 148 13.98 12.50 19.96
N ALA A 149 13.27 13.57 20.34
CA ALA A 149 11.87 13.47 20.73
C ALA A 149 10.98 12.97 19.58
N TYR A 150 11.28 13.37 18.34
CA TYR A 150 10.60 12.88 17.16
C TYR A 150 10.92 11.41 16.89
N ARG A 151 12.20 11.01 16.94
CA ARG A 151 12.60 9.59 16.82
C ARG A 151 11.95 8.71 17.87
N GLN A 152 11.90 9.15 19.12
CA GLN A 152 11.25 8.44 20.23
C GLN A 152 9.75 8.24 19.97
N ASN A 153 9.04 9.28 19.55
CA ASN A 153 7.63 9.20 19.20
C ASN A 153 7.40 8.24 18.01
N CYS A 154 8.24 8.31 16.97
CA CYS A 154 8.17 7.38 15.84
C CYS A 154 8.45 5.94 16.24
N ASN A 155 9.43 5.69 17.11
CA ASN A 155 9.73 4.37 17.63
C ASN A 155 8.55 3.82 18.46
N ALA A 156 7.91 4.66 19.28
CA ALA A 156 6.72 4.28 20.03
C ALA A 156 5.57 3.84 19.09
N MET A 157 5.33 4.57 18.00
CA MET A 157 4.32 4.19 16.99
C MET A 157 4.67 2.87 16.28
N ILE A 158 5.95 2.61 15.99
CA ILE A 158 6.39 1.34 15.39
C ILE A 158 6.17 0.18 16.36
N LYS A 159 6.48 0.37 17.65
CA LYS A 159 6.21 -0.64 18.70
C LYS A 159 4.71 -0.91 18.85
N GLU A 160 3.89 0.14 18.85
CA GLU A 160 2.44 0.02 18.92
C GLU A 160 1.88 -0.80 17.74
N PHE A 161 2.38 -0.55 16.53
CA PHE A 161 2.04 -1.36 15.35
C PHE A 161 2.34 -2.84 15.57
N TRP A 162 3.56 -3.19 16.00
CA TRP A 162 3.93 -4.60 16.16
C TRP A 162 3.15 -5.27 17.28
N ASN A 163 2.91 -4.57 18.40
CA ASN A 163 2.07 -5.06 19.49
C ASN A 163 0.63 -5.33 19.01
N PHE A 164 0.09 -4.49 18.11
CA PHE A 164 -1.24 -4.71 17.55
C PHE A 164 -1.27 -5.95 16.63
N TRP A 165 -0.24 -6.18 15.81
CA TRP A 165 -0.26 -7.29 14.85
C TRP A 165 0.27 -8.63 15.38
N GLN A 166 0.98 -8.66 16.51
CA GLN A 166 1.66 -9.85 17.02
C GLN A 166 0.73 -11.07 17.20
N ASP A 167 -0.50 -10.84 17.70
CA ASP A 167 -1.45 -11.91 18.04
C ASP A 167 -2.44 -12.19 16.89
N ARG A 168 -2.28 -11.51 15.75
CA ARG A 168 -3.15 -11.65 14.58
C ARG A 168 -2.46 -12.51 13.52
N PRO A 169 -3.17 -13.44 12.84
CA PRO A 169 -2.58 -14.21 11.74
C PRO A 169 -2.08 -13.29 10.63
N HIS A 170 -0.79 -13.38 10.31
CA HIS A 170 -0.18 -12.63 9.22
C HIS A 170 1.10 -13.31 8.73
N THR A 171 1.46 -13.08 7.46
CA THR A 171 2.75 -13.43 6.90
C THR A 171 3.67 -12.22 6.94
N SER A 172 4.82 -12.35 7.60
CA SER A 172 5.81 -11.29 7.72
C SER A 172 6.92 -11.49 6.70
N ILE A 173 7.10 -10.52 5.80
CA ILE A 173 8.14 -10.53 4.75
C ILE A 173 9.26 -9.58 5.15
N ALA A 174 10.53 -9.93 4.93
CA ALA A 174 11.61 -8.98 5.16
C ALA A 174 11.68 -7.95 4.02
N PHE A 175 11.94 -6.68 4.35
CA PHE A 175 11.95 -5.59 3.38
C PHE A 175 12.93 -5.81 2.22
N ARG A 176 14.08 -6.43 2.49
CA ARG A 176 15.11 -6.74 1.47
C ARG A 176 14.62 -7.74 0.42
N ASP A 177 13.75 -8.67 0.82
CA ASP A 177 13.24 -9.74 -0.02
C ASP A 177 12.33 -9.18 -1.14
N LEU A 178 11.76 -7.98 -0.94
CA LEU A 178 11.01 -7.26 -1.96
C LEU A 178 11.87 -6.76 -3.15
N PHE A 179 13.19 -6.94 -3.08
CA PHE A 179 14.14 -6.54 -4.11
C PHE A 179 14.95 -7.72 -4.66
N ASP A 180 14.83 -8.92 -4.09
CA ASP A 180 15.47 -10.14 -4.57
C ASP A 180 14.56 -10.88 -5.55
N ALA A 181 15.08 -11.28 -6.70
CA ALA A 181 14.27 -11.86 -7.77
C ALA A 181 13.63 -13.21 -7.39
N GLN A 182 14.38 -14.06 -6.69
CA GLN A 182 13.92 -15.38 -6.28
C GLN A 182 12.90 -15.25 -5.14
N GLU A 183 13.20 -14.42 -4.15
CA GLU A 183 12.28 -14.17 -3.04
C GLU A 183 10.98 -13.51 -3.52
N MET A 184 11.04 -12.57 -4.46
CA MET A 184 9.84 -11.98 -5.06
C MET A 184 8.98 -13.03 -5.78
N GLU A 185 9.58 -13.98 -6.51
CA GLU A 185 8.81 -15.06 -7.14
C GLU A 185 8.12 -15.94 -6.09
N GLN A 186 8.83 -16.29 -5.01
CA GLN A 186 8.25 -17.08 -3.91
C GLN A 186 7.10 -16.34 -3.22
N ILE A 187 7.31 -15.07 -2.83
CA ILE A 187 6.28 -14.22 -2.20
C ILE A 187 5.02 -14.17 -3.08
N ILE A 188 5.19 -13.92 -4.38
CA ILE A 188 4.03 -13.82 -5.28
C ILE A 188 3.36 -15.17 -5.49
N SER A 189 4.13 -16.26 -5.55
CA SER A 189 3.59 -17.62 -5.63
C SER A 189 2.71 -17.95 -4.41
N ASP A 190 3.21 -17.72 -3.20
CA ASP A 190 2.48 -17.99 -1.95
C ASP A 190 1.18 -17.20 -1.85
N ILE A 191 1.22 -15.94 -2.30
CA ILE A 191 0.04 -15.07 -2.31
C ILE A 191 -0.97 -15.57 -3.34
N CYS A 192 -0.51 -15.94 -4.54
CA CYS A 192 -1.37 -16.50 -5.58
C CYS A 192 -2.05 -17.80 -5.13
N GLU A 193 -1.34 -18.67 -4.42
CA GLU A 193 -1.93 -19.89 -3.83
C GLU A 193 -3.03 -19.55 -2.82
N GLN A 194 -2.76 -18.64 -1.88
CA GLN A 194 -3.72 -18.27 -0.84
C GLN A 194 -4.95 -17.51 -1.35
N THR A 195 -4.81 -16.75 -2.44
CA THR A 195 -5.94 -16.02 -3.07
C THR A 195 -6.59 -16.80 -4.22
N GLY A 196 -5.98 -17.91 -4.66
CA GLY A 196 -6.35 -18.63 -5.87
C GLY A 196 -6.14 -17.82 -7.15
N SER A 197 -5.26 -16.80 -7.14
CA SER A 197 -4.96 -15.96 -8.30
C SER A 197 -3.82 -16.55 -9.14
N GLU A 198 -3.57 -15.98 -10.31
CA GLU A 198 -2.46 -16.39 -11.17
C GLU A 198 -1.32 -15.37 -11.13
N MET A 199 -0.09 -15.89 -11.15
CA MET A 199 1.12 -15.09 -11.25
C MET A 199 1.36 -14.64 -12.70
N VAL A 200 1.67 -13.36 -12.88
CA VAL A 200 2.06 -12.79 -14.18
C VAL A 200 3.56 -13.01 -14.38
N ARG A 201 3.92 -13.63 -15.51
CA ARG A 201 5.32 -13.82 -15.91
C ARG A 201 5.69 -12.93 -17.11
N PRO A 202 6.93 -12.43 -17.20
CA PRO A 202 7.98 -12.48 -16.18
C PRO A 202 7.69 -11.55 -14.99
N ILE A 203 8.25 -11.87 -13.81
CA ILE A 203 8.12 -11.04 -12.61
C ILE A 203 8.76 -9.68 -12.83
N ARG A 204 8.01 -8.63 -12.50
CA ARG A 204 8.42 -7.23 -12.54
C ARG A 204 8.73 -6.77 -11.13
N GLY A 205 10.02 -6.64 -10.82
CA GLY A 205 10.48 -6.07 -9.55
C GLY A 205 10.18 -4.56 -9.42
N PRO A 206 10.54 -3.95 -8.28
CA PRO A 206 10.35 -2.51 -8.03
C PRO A 206 11.09 -1.62 -9.02
N SER A 207 10.69 -0.34 -9.12
CA SER A 207 11.34 0.59 -10.06
C SER A 207 12.72 0.98 -9.55
N ASP A 208 13.68 1.08 -10.47
CA ASP A 208 15.04 1.50 -10.17
C ASP A 208 15.04 2.95 -9.66
N PRO A 209 15.44 3.19 -8.40
CA PRO A 209 15.45 4.51 -7.77
C PRO A 209 16.39 5.51 -8.48
N ALA A 210 17.42 5.03 -9.18
CA ALA A 210 18.33 5.87 -9.95
C ALA A 210 17.63 6.52 -11.16
N LYS A 211 16.56 5.89 -11.67
CA LYS A 211 15.84 6.31 -12.88
C LYS A 211 14.58 7.11 -12.54
N LYS A 212 14.78 8.25 -11.87
CA LYS A 212 13.68 9.13 -11.40
C LYS A 212 12.68 9.53 -12.49
N SER A 213 13.15 9.87 -13.69
CA SER A 213 12.27 10.23 -14.81
C SER A 213 11.33 9.08 -15.20
N LYS A 214 11.86 7.84 -15.24
CA LYS A 214 11.09 6.63 -15.54
C LYS A 214 10.01 6.37 -14.49
N ILE A 215 10.30 6.62 -13.21
CA ILE A 215 9.32 6.54 -12.12
C ILE A 215 8.16 7.50 -12.37
N TYR A 216 8.45 8.78 -12.62
CA TYR A 216 7.39 9.77 -12.87
C TYR A 216 6.57 9.42 -14.11
N PHE A 217 7.23 8.92 -15.17
CA PHE A 217 6.55 8.43 -16.36
C PHE A 217 5.64 7.24 -16.05
N ASN A 218 6.14 6.21 -15.36
CA ASN A 218 5.33 5.04 -14.99
C ASN A 218 4.14 5.43 -14.13
N LYS A 219 4.32 6.38 -13.20
CA LYS A 219 3.23 6.90 -12.37
C LYS A 219 2.18 7.63 -13.19
N ALA A 220 2.60 8.47 -14.14
CA ALA A 220 1.68 9.13 -15.06
C ALA A 220 0.96 8.10 -15.97
N ALA A 221 1.69 7.13 -16.51
CA ALA A 221 1.16 6.05 -17.34
C ALA A 221 0.17 5.19 -16.55
N THR A 222 0.47 4.86 -15.29
CA THR A 222 -0.45 4.16 -14.38
C THR A 222 -1.76 4.92 -14.26
N ARG A 223 -1.70 6.23 -14.03
CA ARG A 223 -2.89 7.08 -13.89
C ARG A 223 -3.72 7.20 -15.17
N LEU A 224 -3.06 7.27 -16.33
CA LEU A 224 -3.71 7.44 -17.62
C LEU A 224 -4.26 6.12 -18.19
N LEU A 225 -3.45 5.06 -18.12
CA LEU A 225 -3.66 3.81 -18.83
C LEU A 225 -4.15 2.67 -17.93
N GLY A 226 -4.03 2.81 -16.61
CA GLY A 226 -4.44 1.78 -15.64
C GLY A 226 -3.79 0.43 -15.95
N LYS A 227 -4.61 -0.59 -16.22
CA LYS A 227 -4.17 -1.96 -16.57
C LYS A 227 -3.23 -2.02 -17.79
N PHE A 228 -3.30 -1.04 -18.69
CA PHE A 228 -2.47 -0.98 -19.89
C PHE A 228 -1.14 -0.24 -19.67
N ALA A 229 -0.91 0.35 -18.50
CA ALA A 229 0.35 0.99 -18.20
C ALA A 229 1.49 -0.04 -18.26
N PRO A 230 2.68 0.26 -18.84
CA PRO A 230 3.76 -0.73 -18.95
C PRO A 230 4.17 -1.35 -17.60
N LYS A 231 4.09 -0.53 -16.55
CA LYS A 231 4.31 -0.91 -15.16
C LYS A 231 3.42 -0.06 -14.26
N ILE A 232 2.74 -0.70 -13.31
CA ILE A 232 2.02 0.00 -12.25
C ILE A 232 3.04 0.57 -11.25
N ASP A 233 2.98 1.87 -10.97
CA ASP A 233 3.88 2.52 -10.01
C ASP A 233 3.06 3.49 -9.14
N THR A 234 2.78 3.05 -7.92
CA THR A 234 2.08 3.83 -6.88
C THR A 234 3.05 4.60 -6.00
N THR A 235 4.34 4.26 -6.06
CA THR A 235 5.35 4.59 -5.06
C THR A 235 5.93 6.02 -5.22
N ILE A 236 6.62 6.47 -4.18
CA ILE A 236 7.69 7.48 -4.21
C ILE A 236 8.95 6.74 -3.79
N HIS A 237 9.86 6.47 -4.73
CA HIS A 237 11.03 5.63 -4.47
C HIS A 237 12.04 6.36 -3.58
N THR A 238 12.30 5.81 -2.40
CA THR A 238 13.39 6.25 -1.53
C THR A 238 14.29 5.06 -1.23
N LEU A 239 15.18 4.78 -2.17
CA LEU A 239 16.50 4.23 -1.86
C LEU A 239 17.49 5.38 -2.13
N LYS A 240 17.83 6.05 -1.04
CA LYS A 240 19.04 6.85 -0.85
C LYS A 240 19.51 6.58 0.56
#